data_AF-X0ZFQ3-F1
#
_entry.id   AF-X0ZFQ3-F1
#
_cell.length_a   1.000
_cell.length_b   1.000
_cell.length_c   1.000
_cell.angle_alpha   90.00
_cell.angle_beta   90.00
_cell.angle_gamma   90.00
#
_symmetry.space_group_name_H-M   'P 1'
#
loop_
_entity.id
_entity.type
_entity.pdbx_description
1 polymer ?
#
loop_
_entity_poly.entity_id
_entity_poly.type
_entity_poly.pdbx_seq_one_letter_code
_entity_poly.pdbx_strand_id
1 'polypeptide(L)'
;MAEERNVPIFGFDYQAQPRAALAFSFLPILGFLQRLGFLSDRSADVTETVKVLQELAEKVKEDVLLSHNLAKQLAQKLYGHLLVIYGAGILAEVAHRWKTQLNENSKAWAFYEVFPELN
;
A
#
# COMPACT_ATOMS: atom_id res chain seq x y z
N MET A 1 -21.73 -15.41 11.60
CA MET A 1 -22.02 -14.04 12.12
C MET A 1 -22.70 -13.11 11.10
N ALA A 2 -22.11 -12.78 9.94
CA ALA A 2 -22.77 -11.88 8.97
C ALA A 2 -23.94 -12.56 8.24
N GLU A 3 -23.74 -13.80 7.79
CA GLU A 3 -24.78 -14.65 7.17
C GLU A 3 -25.95 -14.90 8.13
N GLU A 4 -25.66 -15.27 9.38
CA GLU A 4 -26.67 -15.46 10.44
C GLU A 4 -27.54 -14.22 10.70
N ARG A 5 -27.04 -13.02 10.37
CA ARG A 5 -27.72 -11.73 10.60
C ARG A 5 -28.25 -11.09 9.31
N ASN A 6 -28.16 -11.77 8.17
CA ASN A 6 -28.55 -11.23 6.85
C ASN A 6 -27.94 -9.85 6.55
N VAL A 7 -26.70 -9.62 6.97
CA VAL A 7 -25.98 -8.37 6.68
C VAL A 7 -25.30 -8.51 5.31
N PRO A 8 -25.52 -7.57 4.36
CA PRO A 8 -24.82 -7.58 3.08
C PRO A 8 -23.30 -7.55 3.26
N ILE A 9 -22.59 -8.41 2.53
CA ILE A 9 -21.12 -8.50 2.57
C ILE A 9 -20.52 -8.26 1.19
N PHE A 10 -19.35 -7.62 1.18
CA PHE A 10 -18.45 -7.63 0.03
C PHE A 10 -17.36 -8.67 0.29
N GLY A 11 -17.51 -9.86 -0.30
CA GLY A 11 -16.53 -10.94 -0.22
C GLY A 11 -15.50 -10.83 -1.33
N PHE A 12 -14.25 -11.16 -1.03
CA PHE A 12 -13.20 -11.35 -2.03
C PHE A 12 -12.38 -12.60 -1.67
N ASP A 13 -11.93 -13.33 -2.68
CA ASP A 13 -10.97 -14.42 -2.51
C ASP A 13 -9.63 -13.96 -3.09
N TYR A 14 -8.64 -13.81 -2.22
CA TYR A 14 -7.30 -13.42 -2.61
C TYR A 14 -6.28 -14.19 -1.76
N GLN A 15 -5.52 -15.04 -2.43
CA GLN A 15 -4.51 -15.90 -1.83
C GLN A 15 -3.23 -15.11 -1.56
N ALA A 16 -3.25 -14.26 -0.53
CA ALA A 16 -2.09 -13.56 -0.03
C ALA A 16 -2.25 -13.19 1.45
N GLN A 17 -1.20 -12.65 2.04
CA GLN A 17 -1.28 -12.07 3.38
C GLN A 17 -2.15 -10.81 3.37
N PRO A 18 -2.92 -10.52 4.45
CA PRO A 18 -3.82 -9.37 4.50
C PRO A 18 -3.17 -8.03 4.12
N ARG A 19 -1.89 -7.84 4.46
CA ARG A 19 -1.11 -6.65 4.12
C ARG A 19 -0.91 -6.40 2.62
N ALA A 20 -1.00 -7.44 1.80
CA ALA A 20 -0.98 -7.38 0.34
C ALA A 20 -2.37 -7.11 -0.26
N ALA A 21 -3.44 -7.18 0.54
CA ALA A 21 -4.83 -7.07 0.08
C ALA A 21 -5.40 -5.64 0.19
N LEU A 22 -4.54 -4.60 0.26
CA LEU A 22 -4.97 -3.20 0.45
C LEU A 22 -6.07 -2.78 -0.54
N ALA A 23 -5.89 -3.11 -1.83
CA ALA A 23 -6.84 -2.75 -2.88
C ALA A 23 -8.25 -3.31 -2.60
N PHE A 24 -8.35 -4.54 -2.07
CA PHE A 24 -9.64 -5.17 -1.74
C PHE A 24 -10.31 -4.55 -0.53
N SER A 25 -9.55 -3.98 0.42
CA SER A 25 -10.12 -3.22 1.53
C SER A 25 -10.49 -1.78 1.16
N PHE A 26 -9.76 -1.17 0.21
CA PHE A 26 -9.90 0.24 -0.12
C PHE A 26 -10.90 0.53 -1.24
N LEU A 27 -10.82 -0.20 -2.36
CA LEU A 27 -11.63 0.08 -3.55
C LEU A 27 -13.14 -0.08 -3.32
N PRO A 28 -13.63 -1.05 -2.52
CA PRO A 28 -15.07 -1.12 -2.21
C PRO A 28 -15.55 0.12 -1.46
N ILE A 29 -14.77 0.61 -0.49
CA ILE A 29 -15.10 1.83 0.27
C ILE A 29 -15.16 3.03 -0.69
N LEU A 30 -14.16 3.18 -1.56
CA LEU A 30 -14.13 4.23 -2.57
C LEU A 30 -15.38 4.19 -3.47
N GLY A 31 -15.71 3.00 -3.99
CA GLY A 31 -16.88 2.79 -4.83
C GLY A 31 -18.20 3.08 -4.11
N PHE A 32 -18.34 2.68 -2.85
CA PHE A 32 -19.54 2.98 -2.05
C PHE A 32 -19.70 4.49 -1.83
N LEU A 33 -18.63 5.18 -1.44
CA LEU A 33 -18.67 6.63 -1.23
C LEU A 33 -18.99 7.40 -2.53
N GLN A 34 -18.45 6.95 -3.67
CA GLN A 34 -18.77 7.51 -4.98
C GLN A 34 -20.25 7.28 -5.37
N ARG A 35 -20.76 6.05 -5.21
CA ARG A 35 -22.17 5.74 -5.54
C ARG A 35 -23.17 6.46 -4.65
N LEU A 36 -22.77 6.77 -3.41
CA LEU A 36 -23.58 7.57 -2.48
C LEU A 36 -23.47 9.08 -2.73
N GLY A 37 -22.63 9.52 -3.68
CA GLY A 37 -22.47 10.93 -4.03
C GLY A 37 -21.57 11.72 -3.08
N PHE A 38 -20.85 11.07 -2.17
CA PHE A 38 -19.89 11.72 -1.28
C PHE A 38 -18.57 12.08 -1.98
N LEU A 39 -18.27 11.42 -3.10
CA LEU A 39 -17.08 11.64 -3.90
C LEU A 39 -17.46 11.86 -5.36
N SER A 40 -16.69 12.70 -6.05
CA SER A 40 -16.70 12.78 -7.52
C SER A 40 -16.25 11.45 -8.13
N ASP A 41 -16.49 11.27 -9.44
CA ASP A 41 -15.99 10.09 -10.14
C ASP A 41 -14.46 10.01 -10.09
N ARG A 42 -13.94 8.87 -9.65
CA ARG A 42 -12.51 8.52 -9.53
C ARG A 42 -12.10 7.37 -10.44
N SER A 43 -12.96 6.95 -11.37
CA SER A 43 -12.70 5.81 -12.25
C SER A 43 -11.42 5.98 -13.08
N ALA A 44 -11.13 7.20 -13.54
CA ALA A 44 -9.91 7.51 -14.27
C ALA A 44 -8.66 7.35 -13.37
N ASP A 45 -8.69 7.93 -12.16
CA ASP A 45 -7.60 7.84 -11.17
C ASP A 45 -7.30 6.38 -10.80
N VAL A 46 -8.35 5.57 -10.60
CA VAL A 46 -8.21 4.13 -10.31
C VAL A 46 -7.60 3.38 -11.50
N THR A 47 -8.07 3.66 -12.72
CA THR A 47 -7.55 3.01 -13.94
C THR A 47 -6.07 3.32 -14.15
N GLU A 48 -5.68 4.59 -13.98
CA GLU A 48 -4.28 5.01 -14.04
C GLU A 48 -3.45 4.32 -12.94
N THR A 49 -3.95 4.29 -11.70
CA THR A 49 -3.28 3.64 -10.58
C THR A 49 -2.99 2.17 -10.87
N VAL A 50 -3.98 1.42 -11.38
CA VAL A 50 -3.80 0.00 -11.73
C VAL A 50 -2.73 -0.16 -12.80
N LYS A 51 -2.76 0.67 -13.85
CA LYS A 51 -1.76 0.65 -14.92
C LYS A 51 -0.35 0.89 -14.38
N VAL A 52 -0.16 1.95 -13.59
CA VAL A 52 1.14 2.30 -13.00
C VAL A 52 1.65 1.18 -12.10
N LEU A 53 0.78 0.58 -11.29
CA LEU A 53 1.16 -0.52 -10.40
C LEU A 53 1.53 -1.79 -11.17
N GLN A 54 0.84 -2.11 -12.26
CA GLN A 54 1.19 -3.23 -13.14
C GLN A 54 2.56 -3.02 -13.79
N GLU A 55 2.80 -1.84 -14.37
CA GLU A 55 4.10 -1.50 -14.95
C GLU A 55 5.24 -1.53 -13.92
N LEU A 56 4.97 -1.06 -12.69
CA LEU A 56 5.93 -1.13 -11.60
C LEU A 56 6.20 -2.58 -11.19
N ALA A 57 5.17 -3.41 -11.07
CA ALA A 57 5.28 -4.82 -10.69
C ALA A 57 6.23 -5.56 -11.64
N GLU A 58 6.13 -5.34 -12.95
CA GLU A 58 7.03 -5.90 -13.95
C GLU A 58 8.50 -5.50 -13.73
N LYS A 59 8.76 -4.25 -13.34
CA LYS A 59 10.12 -3.72 -13.12
C LYS A 59 10.76 -4.23 -11.82
N VAL A 60 9.96 -4.70 -10.87
CA VAL A 60 10.45 -5.11 -9.53
C VAL A 60 10.40 -6.62 -9.30
N LYS A 61 10.08 -7.43 -10.32
CA LYS A 61 10.07 -8.89 -10.23
C LYS A 61 11.42 -9.48 -9.78
N GLU A 62 11.34 -10.69 -9.24
CA GLU A 62 12.49 -11.44 -8.74
C GLU A 62 13.51 -11.79 -9.84
N ASP A 63 13.07 -12.02 -11.07
CA ASP A 63 13.93 -12.31 -12.22
C ASP A 63 14.61 -11.06 -12.82
N VAL A 64 14.15 -9.85 -12.47
CA VAL A 64 14.80 -8.60 -12.91
C VAL A 64 16.13 -8.41 -12.19
N LEU A 65 17.21 -8.22 -12.95
CA LEU A 65 18.55 -7.98 -12.43
C LEU A 65 18.61 -6.78 -11.48
N LEU A 66 19.46 -6.87 -10.46
CA LEU A 66 19.66 -5.83 -9.44
C LEU A 66 19.90 -4.44 -10.06
N SER A 67 20.71 -4.33 -11.12
CA SER A 67 21.02 -3.07 -11.78
C SER A 67 19.81 -2.37 -12.42
N HIS A 68 18.73 -3.11 -12.68
CA HIS A 68 17.50 -2.60 -13.29
C HIS A 68 16.28 -2.64 -12.34
N ASN A 69 16.45 -3.18 -11.13
CA ASN A 69 15.37 -3.34 -10.15
C ASN A 69 15.58 -2.37 -8.97
N LEU A 70 14.84 -1.25 -9.00
CA LEU A 70 14.91 -0.22 -7.96
C LEU A 70 14.54 -0.74 -6.56
N ALA A 71 13.61 -1.70 -6.45
CA ALA A 71 13.24 -2.27 -5.16
C ALA A 71 14.40 -3.07 -4.54
N LYS A 72 15.13 -3.85 -5.35
CA LYS A 72 16.34 -4.57 -4.89
C LYS A 72 17.47 -3.62 -4.51
N GLN A 73 17.69 -2.56 -5.30
CA GLN A 73 18.70 -1.54 -4.99
C GLN A 73 18.39 -0.83 -3.68
N LEU A 74 17.12 -0.46 -3.47
CA LEU A 74 16.69 0.13 -2.21
C LEU A 74 16.90 -0.86 -1.05
N ALA A 75 16.50 -2.12 -1.21
CA ALA A 75 16.71 -3.15 -0.19
C ALA A 75 18.19 -3.27 0.22
N GLN A 76 19.13 -3.25 -0.74
CA GLN A 76 20.57 -3.27 -0.42
C GLN A 76 21.03 -2.04 0.37
N LYS A 77 20.51 -0.86 0.06
CA LYS A 77 20.83 0.38 0.79
C LYS A 77 20.28 0.37 2.22
N LEU A 78 19.12 -0.24 2.43
CA LEU A 78 18.46 -0.31 3.73
C LEU A 78 19.01 -1.44 4.62
N TYR A 79 19.62 -2.47 4.03
CA TYR A 79 20.10 -3.63 4.77
C TYR A 79 21.13 -3.23 5.85
N GLY A 80 20.91 -3.68 7.08
CA GLY A 80 21.78 -3.40 8.23
C GLY A 80 21.64 -1.98 8.82
N HIS A 81 20.69 -1.18 8.35
CA HIS A 81 20.47 0.19 8.84
C HIS A 81 19.20 0.30 9.68
N LEU A 82 19.18 1.28 10.60
CA LEU A 82 17.95 1.71 11.24
C LEU A 82 17.15 2.58 10.29
N LEU A 83 15.89 2.23 10.05
CA LEU A 83 15.08 2.88 9.02
C LEU A 83 14.18 3.94 9.66
N VAL A 84 14.24 5.16 9.15
CA VAL A 84 13.36 6.27 9.56
C VAL A 84 12.71 6.84 8.30
N ILE A 85 11.38 6.78 8.24
CA ILE A 85 10.61 7.21 7.06
C ILE A 85 9.81 8.46 7.42
N TYR A 86 9.97 9.52 6.62
CA TYR A 86 9.26 10.77 6.85
C TYR A 86 8.10 10.92 5.86
N GLY A 87 6.94 11.32 6.39
CA GLY A 87 5.77 11.70 5.60
C GLY A 87 5.33 13.13 5.91
N ALA A 88 4.55 13.73 5.03
CA ALA A 88 3.97 15.06 5.23
C ALA A 88 2.58 15.13 4.61
N GLY A 89 1.65 15.80 5.28
CA GLY A 89 0.26 15.93 4.82
C GLY A 89 -0.34 14.56 4.46
N ILE A 90 -0.87 14.43 3.25
CA ILE A 90 -1.47 13.17 2.76
C ILE A 90 -0.48 11.99 2.66
N LEU A 91 0.83 12.24 2.68
CA LEU A 91 1.87 11.22 2.61
C LEU A 91 2.26 10.65 3.99
N ALA A 92 1.72 11.18 5.08
CA ALA A 92 1.94 10.66 6.43
C ALA A 92 1.59 9.16 6.53
N GLU A 93 0.42 8.77 6.02
CA GLU A 93 -0.01 7.37 6.04
C GLU A 93 0.78 6.48 5.07
N VAL A 94 1.38 7.07 4.03
CA VAL A 94 2.32 6.35 3.16
C VAL A 94 3.58 6.00 3.95
N ALA A 95 4.15 6.95 4.69
CA ALA A 95 5.31 6.71 5.56
C ALA A 95 5.00 5.68 6.66
N HIS A 96 3.84 5.81 7.30
CA HIS A 96 3.35 4.84 8.28
C HIS A 96 3.25 3.43 7.66
N ARG A 97 2.66 3.30 6.47
CA ARG A 97 2.57 2.03 5.76
C ARG A 97 3.95 1.44 5.47
N TRP A 98 4.92 2.22 5.02
CA TRP A 98 6.30 1.74 4.84
C TRP A 98 6.88 1.16 6.14
N LYS A 99 6.72 1.87 7.26
CA LYS A 99 7.17 1.39 8.57
C LYS A 99 6.52 0.06 8.93
N THR A 100 5.23 -0.12 8.71
CA THR A 100 4.55 -1.41 8.98
C THR A 100 5.08 -2.53 8.09
N GLN A 101 5.27 -2.28 6.79
CA GLN A 101 5.73 -3.31 5.84
C GLN A 101 7.16 -3.76 6.12
N LEU A 102 8.05 -2.85 6.49
CA LEU A 102 9.44 -3.18 6.85
C LEU A 102 9.48 -3.99 8.16
N ASN A 103 8.81 -3.52 9.21
CA ASN A 103 8.77 -4.25 10.47
C ASN A 103 8.14 -5.65 10.31
N GLU A 104 7.08 -5.80 9.52
CA GLU A 104 6.37 -7.06 9.38
C GLU A 104 7.08 -8.07 8.46
N ASN A 105 7.54 -7.62 7.28
CA ASN A 105 8.08 -8.52 6.24
C ASN A 105 9.59 -8.77 6.36
N SER A 106 10.39 -7.73 6.58
CA SER A 106 11.86 -7.87 6.63
C SER A 106 12.39 -8.06 8.05
N LYS A 107 11.55 -7.89 9.07
CA LYS A 107 11.93 -7.85 10.49
C LYS A 107 13.00 -6.78 10.80
N ALA A 108 13.14 -5.80 9.92
CA ALA A 108 14.00 -4.64 10.15
C ALA A 108 13.25 -3.62 11.01
N TRP A 109 13.92 -3.11 12.04
CA TRP A 109 13.34 -2.08 12.89
C TRP A 109 13.18 -0.78 12.10
N ALA A 110 11.95 -0.30 11.99
CA ALA A 110 11.62 0.92 11.28
C ALA A 110 10.74 1.86 12.13
N PHE A 111 11.01 3.15 12.03
CA PHE A 111 10.23 4.26 12.57
C PHE A 111 9.64 5.08 11.41
N TYR A 112 8.54 5.78 11.69
CA TYR A 112 8.07 6.82 10.79
C TYR A 112 7.73 8.07 11.59
N GLU A 113 7.90 9.23 10.97
CA GLU A 113 7.59 10.53 11.56
C GLU A 113 6.84 11.40 10.54
N VAL A 114 6.12 12.40 11.03
CA VAL A 114 5.27 13.29 10.22
C VAL A 114 5.69 14.74 10.38
N PHE A 115 5.92 15.46 9.27
CA PHE A 115 6.15 16.91 9.33
C PHE A 115 4.83 17.67 9.61
N PRO A 116 4.82 18.73 10.45
CA PRO A 116 5.97 19.46 11.01
C PRO A 116 6.33 19.04 12.45
N GLU A 117 5.95 17.84 12.91
CA GLU A 117 6.22 17.41 14.29
C GLU A 117 7.74 17.24 14.57
N LEU A 118 8.56 17.24 13.51
CA LEU A 118 9.97 17.63 13.57
C LEU A 118 10.11 19.15 13.55
N ASN A 119 10.18 19.75 14.75
CA ASN A 119 10.85 21.03 14.93
C ASN A 119 12.27 20.82 15.46
#